data_AF-A0A7X4CUN4-F1
#
_entry.id   AF-A0A7X4CUN4-F1
#
_cell.length_a   1.000
_cell.length_b   1.000
_cell.length_c   1.000
_cell.angle_alpha   90.00
_cell.angle_beta   90.00
_cell.angle_gamma   90.00
#
_symmetry.space_group_name_H-M   'P 1'
#
loop_
_entity.id
_entity.type
_entity.pdbx_description
1 polymer ?
#
loop_
_entity_poly.entity_id
_entity_poly.type
_entity_poly.pdbx_seq_one_letter_code
_entity_poly.pdbx_strand_id
1 'polypeptide(L)'
;MAAIREHVGDASEADAEEMSEVFYGRGVIISAMLAEAIRVAQDMHGRADIGPSEVRDGLANLDFTSERIEELGLAGMMPPFTTTCDDHTGHSGAWMIEWDGERFVKASDLLSPDRAAIEPLEAEKAAEYAEANAPWPINEDC
;
A
#
# COMPACT_ATOMS: atom_id res chain seq x y z
N MET A 1 0.00 -16.10 -5.92
CA MET A 1 0.03 -17.35 -5.13
C MET A 1 1.08 -18.37 -5.57
N ALA A 2 1.32 -18.59 -6.87
CA ALA A 2 2.36 -19.54 -7.31
C ALA A 2 3.77 -19.14 -6.82
N ALA A 3 4.17 -17.87 -7.00
CA ALA A 3 5.44 -17.36 -6.52
C ALA A 3 5.60 -17.43 -4.98
N ILE A 4 4.52 -17.18 -4.22
CA ILE A 4 4.54 -17.31 -2.76
C ILE A 4 4.81 -18.78 -2.37
N ARG A 5 4.14 -19.74 -3.02
CA ARG A 5 4.42 -21.17 -2.76
C ARG A 5 5.83 -21.58 -3.15
N GLU A 6 6.38 -20.99 -4.20
CA GLU A 6 7.76 -21.26 -4.63
C GLU A 6 8.80 -20.71 -3.63
N HIS A 7 8.63 -19.48 -3.17
CA HIS A 7 9.62 -18.80 -2.33
C HIS A 7 9.41 -19.00 -0.82
N VAL A 8 8.17 -19.22 -0.39
CA VAL A 8 7.80 -19.42 1.03
C VAL A 8 7.58 -20.91 1.32
N GLY A 9 6.93 -21.65 0.42
CA GLY A 9 6.76 -23.11 0.51
C GLY A 9 6.38 -23.60 1.91
N ASP A 10 7.11 -24.61 2.39
CA ASP A 10 6.91 -25.24 3.71
C ASP A 10 7.38 -24.36 4.89
N ALA A 11 7.95 -23.18 4.65
CA ALA A 11 8.33 -22.23 5.71
C ALA A 11 7.15 -21.33 6.15
N SER A 12 6.01 -21.41 5.45
CA SER A 12 4.78 -20.74 5.85
C SER A 12 4.21 -21.44 7.08
N GLU A 13 3.91 -20.68 8.13
CA GLU A 13 3.13 -21.17 9.27
C GLU A 13 1.64 -21.32 8.92
N ALA A 14 1.21 -20.76 7.77
CA ALA A 14 -0.15 -20.85 7.26
C ALA A 14 -0.32 -22.06 6.34
N ASP A 15 -1.44 -22.76 6.46
CA ASP A 15 -1.80 -23.86 5.57
C ASP A 15 -2.29 -23.38 4.18
N ALA A 16 -2.55 -24.32 3.27
CA ALA A 16 -2.94 -23.99 1.90
C ALA A 16 -4.29 -23.26 1.79
N GLU A 17 -5.21 -23.48 2.73
CA GLU A 17 -6.50 -22.81 2.80
C GLU A 17 -6.30 -21.38 3.31
N GLU A 18 -5.57 -21.21 4.41
CA GLU A 18 -5.22 -19.90 4.98
C GLU A 18 -4.45 -19.02 3.99
N MET A 19 -3.51 -19.60 3.24
CA MET A 19 -2.78 -18.90 2.17
C MET A 19 -3.68 -18.41 1.03
N SER A 20 -4.88 -18.97 0.89
CA SER A 20 -5.87 -18.56 -0.13
C SER A 20 -6.83 -17.48 0.37
N GLU A 21 -6.81 -17.16 1.66
CA GLU A 21 -7.69 -16.16 2.26
C GLU A 21 -7.22 -14.72 2.03
N VAL A 22 -8.18 -13.79 2.14
CA VAL A 22 -7.94 -12.36 1.96
C VAL A 22 -6.92 -11.79 2.94
N PHE A 23 -6.87 -12.29 4.18
CA PHE A 23 -5.98 -11.75 5.21
C PHE A 23 -4.52 -12.13 4.98
N TYR A 24 -4.26 -13.34 4.46
CA TYR A 24 -2.91 -13.71 4.04
C TYR A 24 -2.44 -12.80 2.90
N GLY A 25 -3.29 -12.60 1.88
CA GLY A 25 -3.02 -11.68 0.79
C GLY A 25 -2.75 -10.24 1.25
N ARG A 26 -3.50 -9.75 2.25
CA ARG A 26 -3.27 -8.43 2.86
C ARG A 26 -1.89 -8.34 3.51
N GLY A 27 -1.45 -9.37 4.22
CA GLY A 27 -0.12 -9.42 4.83
C GLY A 27 1.00 -9.34 3.79
N VAL A 28 0.85 -10.04 2.67
CA VAL A 28 1.78 -9.99 1.54
C VAL A 28 1.85 -8.59 0.94
N ILE A 29 0.71 -7.96 0.68
CA ILE A 29 0.65 -6.60 0.10
C ILE A 29 1.34 -5.58 1.02
N ILE A 30 1.03 -5.59 2.31
CA ILE A 30 1.66 -4.65 3.27
C ILE A 30 3.17 -4.86 3.35
N SER A 31 3.61 -6.13 3.33
CA SER A 31 5.04 -6.47 3.35
C SER A 31 5.76 -6.00 2.08
N ALA A 32 5.13 -6.17 0.92
CA ALA A 32 5.67 -5.69 -0.35
C ALA A 32 5.76 -4.16 -0.40
N MET A 33 4.74 -3.44 0.09
CA MET A 33 4.78 -1.97 0.19
C MET A 33 5.94 -1.49 1.07
N LEU A 34 6.17 -2.13 2.21
CA LEU A 34 7.29 -1.79 3.09
C LEU A 34 8.64 -2.12 2.47
N ALA A 35 8.77 -3.27 1.81
CA ALA A 35 9.99 -3.64 1.10
C ALA A 35 10.33 -2.64 -0.02
N GLU A 36 9.32 -2.21 -0.80
CA GLU A 36 9.51 -1.18 -1.82
C GLU A 36 9.85 0.18 -1.22
N ALA A 37 9.25 0.56 -0.10
CA ALA A 37 9.61 1.81 0.58
C ALA A 37 11.08 1.80 1.03
N ILE A 38 11.56 0.67 1.57
CA ILE A 38 12.97 0.49 1.92
C ILE A 38 13.86 0.60 0.68
N ARG A 39 13.50 -0.07 -0.42
CA ARG A 39 14.26 0.01 -1.68
C ARG A 39 14.34 1.44 -2.21
N VAL A 40 13.20 2.14 -2.28
CA VAL A 40 13.14 3.54 -2.72
C VAL A 40 13.99 4.43 -1.82
N ALA A 41 13.92 4.26 -0.50
CA ALA A 41 14.76 5.00 0.43
C ALA A 41 16.26 4.72 0.22
N GLN A 42 16.65 3.46 0.02
CA GLN A 42 18.03 3.09 -0.27
C GLN A 42 18.54 3.72 -1.57
N ASP A 43 17.69 3.77 -2.60
CA ASP A 43 18.00 4.41 -3.88
C ASP A 43 18.14 5.94 -3.72
N MET A 44 17.23 6.59 -2.99
CA MET A 44 17.25 8.03 -2.72
C MET A 44 18.49 8.46 -1.93
N HIS A 45 18.89 7.67 -0.92
CA HIS A 45 19.96 7.99 0.01
C HIS A 45 21.31 7.36 -0.36
N GLY A 46 21.35 6.52 -1.39
CA GLY A 46 22.56 5.91 -1.94
C GLY A 46 23.27 4.93 -1.00
N ARG A 47 22.55 4.34 -0.04
CA ARG A 47 23.11 3.41 0.96
C ARG A 47 22.09 2.37 1.42
N ALA A 48 22.59 1.19 1.77
CA ALA A 48 21.75 0.06 2.19
C ALA A 48 21.20 0.19 3.61
N ASP A 49 22.02 0.65 4.55
CA ASP A 49 21.58 0.90 5.92
C ASP A 49 20.81 2.22 5.96
N ILE A 50 19.52 2.16 6.28
CA ILE A 50 18.62 3.31 6.34
C ILE A 50 17.94 3.41 7.71
N GLY A 51 17.71 4.63 8.16
CA GLY A 51 17.04 4.95 9.41
C GLY A 51 15.55 5.27 9.24
N PRO A 52 14.86 5.56 10.36
CA PRO A 52 13.41 5.77 10.36
C PRO A 52 12.93 6.92 9.45
N SER A 53 13.64 8.05 9.42
CA SER A 53 13.27 9.20 8.58
C SER A 53 13.42 8.89 7.09
N GLU A 54 14.41 8.08 6.73
CA GLU A 54 14.68 7.72 5.34
C GLU A 54 13.65 6.71 4.84
N VAL A 55 13.19 5.78 5.69
CA VAL A 55 12.04 4.91 5.38
C VAL A 55 10.77 5.73 5.16
N ARG A 56 10.53 6.79 5.94
CA ARG A 56 9.42 7.73 5.71
C ARG A 56 9.55 8.38 4.33
N ASP A 57 10.75 8.84 3.94
CA ASP A 57 10.96 9.43 2.62
C ASP A 57 10.64 8.42 1.50
N GLY A 58 11.02 7.15 1.67
CA GLY A 58 10.66 6.07 0.75
C GLY A 58 9.15 5.79 0.69
N LEU A 59 8.47 5.81 1.83
CA LEU A 59 7.00 5.69 1.91
C LEU A 59 6.29 6.87 1.24
N ALA A 60 6.89 8.05 1.24
CA ALA A 60 6.38 9.25 0.57
C ALA A 60 6.78 9.33 -0.92
N ASN A 61 7.36 8.26 -1.49
CA ASN A 61 7.79 8.19 -2.89
C ASN A 61 7.52 6.80 -3.51
N LEU A 62 6.51 6.07 -3.04
CA LEU A 62 6.14 4.80 -3.66
C LEU A 62 5.53 5.05 -5.03
N ASP A 63 5.91 4.23 -6.01
CA ASP A 63 5.32 4.20 -7.34
C ASP A 63 5.05 2.75 -7.76
N PHE A 64 3.85 2.28 -7.42
CA PHE A 64 3.36 0.96 -7.83
C PHE A 64 2.64 1.09 -9.17
N THR A 65 3.42 1.17 -10.25
CA THR A 65 2.89 1.06 -11.62
C THR A 65 2.32 -0.34 -11.85
N SER A 66 1.45 -0.50 -12.87
CA SER A 66 0.98 -1.84 -13.28
C SER A 66 2.13 -2.79 -13.62
N GLU A 67 3.21 -2.27 -14.21
CA GLU A 67 4.41 -3.05 -14.54
C GLU A 67 5.13 -3.52 -13.28
N ARG A 68 5.32 -2.64 -12.29
CA ARG A 68 5.97 -3.00 -11.01
C ARG A 68 5.13 -4.01 -10.23
N ILE A 69 3.80 -3.84 -10.23
CA ILE A 69 2.86 -4.79 -9.62
C ILE A 69 2.97 -6.18 -10.27
N GLU A 70 3.05 -6.24 -11.59
CA GLU A 70 3.22 -7.50 -12.33
C GLU A 70 4.58 -8.15 -12.02
N GLU A 71 5.66 -7.36 -12.02
CA GLU A 71 7.03 -7.82 -11.71
C GLU A 71 7.11 -8.43 -10.31
N LEU A 72 6.42 -7.84 -9.33
CA LEU A 72 6.34 -8.33 -7.95
C LEU A 72 5.35 -9.51 -7.79
N GLY A 73 4.64 -9.91 -8.85
CA GLY A 73 3.65 -10.99 -8.80
C GLY A 73 2.39 -10.64 -8.00
N LEU A 74 2.07 -9.35 -7.89
CA LEU A 74 0.94 -8.80 -7.14
C LEU A 74 -0.27 -8.45 -8.03
N ALA A 75 -0.20 -8.81 -9.31
CA ALA A 75 -1.28 -8.58 -10.27
C ALA A 75 -2.61 -9.14 -9.77
N GLY A 76 -3.64 -8.28 -9.78
CA GLY A 76 -4.98 -8.62 -9.29
C GLY A 76 -5.13 -8.64 -7.77
N MET A 77 -4.05 -8.44 -7.00
CA MET A 77 -4.11 -8.30 -5.53
C MET A 77 -4.24 -6.85 -5.09
N MET A 78 -3.70 -5.91 -5.87
CA MET A 78 -3.74 -4.48 -5.60
C MET A 78 -3.83 -3.67 -6.89
N PRO A 79 -4.46 -2.49 -6.89
CA PRO A 79 -4.42 -1.57 -8.03
C PRO A 79 -3.16 -0.69 -7.99
N PRO A 80 -2.80 -0.05 -9.11
CA PRO A 80 -1.73 0.93 -9.15
C PRO A 80 -1.98 2.11 -8.20
N PHE A 81 -0.90 2.66 -7.63
CA PHE A 81 -0.93 3.87 -6.83
C PHE A 81 0.45 4.50 -6.72
N THR A 82 0.48 5.79 -6.37
CA THR A 82 1.69 6.54 -6.07
C THR A 82 1.49 7.32 -4.79
N THR A 83 2.46 7.35 -3.88
CA THR A 83 2.39 8.22 -2.69
C THR A 83 3.31 9.42 -2.83
N THR A 84 2.94 10.50 -2.16
CA THR A 84 3.74 11.71 -1.99
C THR A 84 3.70 12.10 -0.51
N CYS A 85 4.39 13.18 -0.11
CA CYS A 85 4.23 13.67 1.25
C CYS A 85 2.84 14.27 1.52
N ASP A 86 2.23 14.88 0.50
CA ASP A 86 0.88 15.44 0.59
C ASP A 86 -0.22 14.36 0.44
N ASP A 87 0.13 13.20 -0.14
CA ASP A 87 -0.78 12.06 -0.30
C ASP A 87 -0.13 10.75 0.20
N HIS A 88 -0.38 10.44 1.47
CA HIS A 88 0.02 9.19 2.10
C HIS A 88 -0.85 7.97 1.73
N THR A 89 -1.89 8.15 0.91
CA THR A 89 -2.83 7.08 0.54
C THR A 89 -2.63 6.60 -0.90
N GLY A 90 -2.13 7.47 -1.78
CA GLY A 90 -2.04 7.27 -3.22
C GLY A 90 -3.37 7.19 -3.95
N HIS A 91 -4.48 7.44 -3.24
CA HIS A 91 -5.85 7.48 -3.75
C HIS A 91 -6.23 6.31 -4.69
N SER A 92 -5.69 5.12 -4.42
CA SER A 92 -5.94 3.93 -5.24
C SER A 92 -7.42 3.53 -5.22
N GLY A 93 -7.80 2.68 -6.18
CA GLY A 93 -9.16 2.17 -6.27
C GLY A 93 -9.42 0.92 -5.43
N ALA A 94 -10.65 0.43 -5.47
CA ALA A 94 -11.04 -0.83 -4.87
C ALA A 94 -11.96 -1.63 -5.80
N TRP A 95 -12.02 -2.94 -5.59
CA TRP A 95 -12.98 -3.82 -6.27
C TRP A 95 -14.08 -4.25 -5.32
N MET A 96 -15.29 -4.38 -5.84
CA MET A 96 -16.34 -5.13 -5.16
C MET A 96 -16.10 -6.61 -5.33
N ILE A 97 -16.18 -7.30 -4.19
CA ILE A 97 -16.05 -8.74 -4.10
C ILE A 97 -17.37 -9.28 -3.57
N GLU A 98 -17.93 -10.26 -4.28
CA GLU A 98 -19.23 -10.88 -3.97
C GLU A 98 -19.03 -12.35 -3.62
N TRP A 99 -19.83 -12.87 -2.68
CA TRP A 99 -19.89 -14.31 -2.39
C TRP A 99 -20.87 -14.98 -3.37
N ASP A 100 -20.37 -15.88 -4.22
CA ASP A 100 -21.18 -16.56 -5.24
C ASP A 100 -21.94 -17.81 -4.72
N GLY A 101 -21.76 -18.15 -3.44
CA GLY A 101 -22.28 -19.37 -2.81
C GLY A 101 -21.20 -20.39 -2.48
N GLU A 102 -20.04 -20.32 -3.13
CA GLU A 102 -18.91 -21.23 -2.95
C GLU A 102 -17.60 -20.48 -2.65
N ARG A 103 -17.42 -19.29 -3.21
CA ARG A 103 -16.21 -18.48 -3.06
C ARG A 103 -16.49 -16.99 -3.24
N PHE A 104 -15.52 -16.18 -2.84
CA PHE A 104 -15.50 -14.76 -3.17
C PHE A 104 -14.99 -14.53 -4.59
N VAL A 105 -15.74 -13.76 -5.39
CA VAL A 105 -15.41 -13.41 -6.77
C VAL A 105 -15.44 -11.90 -6.98
N LYS A 106 -14.62 -11.39 -7.90
CA LYS A 106 -14.64 -9.97 -8.29
C LYS A 106 -15.92 -9.66 -9.07
N ALA A 107 -16.67 -8.67 -8.60
CA ALA A 107 -18.00 -8.30 -9.10
C ALA A 107 -18.08 -6.89 -9.70
N SER A 108 -16.96 -6.15 -9.76
CA SER A 108 -16.92 -4.82 -10.38
C SER A 108 -15.63 -4.58 -11.16
N ASP A 109 -15.65 -3.56 -12.02
CA ASP A 109 -14.44 -2.87 -12.45
C ASP A 109 -13.76 -2.15 -11.26
N LEU A 110 -12.57 -1.59 -11.49
CA LEU A 110 -11.89 -0.80 -10.46
C LEU A 110 -12.71 0.46 -10.17
N LEU A 111 -13.15 0.61 -8.93
CA LEU A 111 -13.87 1.78 -8.45
C LEU A 111 -12.88 2.78 -7.86
N SER A 112 -13.01 4.05 -8.23
CA SER A 112 -12.20 5.14 -7.67
C SER A 112 -13.03 5.99 -6.70
N PRO A 113 -12.41 6.51 -5.63
CA PRO A 113 -13.08 7.42 -4.72
C PRO A 113 -13.43 8.76 -5.40
N ASP A 114 -14.52 9.40 -4.96
CA ASP A 114 -14.86 10.77 -5.36
C ASP A 114 -13.97 11.78 -4.61
N ARG A 115 -12.79 12.06 -5.18
CA ARG A 115 -11.80 12.94 -4.56
C ARG A 115 -12.30 14.38 -4.40
N ALA A 116 -13.08 14.88 -5.35
CA ALA A 116 -13.61 16.24 -5.28
C ALA A 116 -14.54 16.44 -4.07
N ALA A 117 -15.26 15.39 -3.67
CA ALA A 117 -16.09 15.41 -2.47
C ALA A 117 -15.30 15.21 -1.17
N ILE A 118 -14.19 14.46 -1.21
CA ILE A 118 -13.47 14.01 -0.02
C ILE A 118 -12.30 14.93 0.36
N GLU A 119 -11.54 15.43 -0.61
CA GLU A 119 -10.32 16.23 -0.39
C GLU A 119 -10.55 17.46 0.51
N PRO A 120 -11.66 18.23 0.39
CA PRO A 120 -11.92 19.34 1.32
C PRO A 120 -12.07 18.89 2.77
N LEU A 121 -12.64 17.71 3.00
CA LEU A 121 -12.82 17.15 4.35
C LEU A 121 -11.50 16.69 4.94
N GLU A 122 -10.62 16.10 4.13
CA GLU A 122 -9.28 15.70 4.56
C GLU A 122 -8.45 16.91 4.98
N ALA A 123 -8.44 17.97 4.16
CA ALA A 123 -7.72 19.21 4.46
C ALA A 123 -8.24 19.87 5.76
N GLU A 124 -9.56 19.97 5.93
CA GLU A 124 -10.19 20.51 7.14
C GLU A 124 -9.78 19.69 8.37
N LYS A 125 -9.90 18.36 8.32
CA LYS A 125 -9.65 17.50 9.49
C LYS A 125 -8.18 17.38 9.83
N ALA A 126 -7.29 17.40 8.84
CA ALA A 126 -5.86 17.47 9.07
C ALA A 126 -5.47 18.79 9.75
N ALA A 127 -6.01 19.93 9.28
CA ALA A 127 -5.74 21.24 9.88
C ALA A 127 -6.27 21.35 11.32
N GLU A 128 -7.51 20.91 11.57
CA GLU A 128 -8.08 20.87 12.92
C GLU A 128 -7.22 20.05 13.90
N TYR A 129 -6.73 18.89 13.44
CA TYR A 129 -5.87 18.04 14.27
C TYR A 129 -4.53 18.72 14.57
N ALA A 130 -3.90 19.34 13.58
CA ALA A 130 -2.63 20.05 13.75
C ALA A 130 -2.74 21.22 14.73
N GLU A 131 -3.82 22.01 14.65
CA GLU A 131 -4.09 23.13 15.57
C GLU A 131 -4.31 22.63 17.00
N ALA A 132 -5.13 21.59 17.18
CA ALA A 132 -5.47 21.05 18.49
C ALA A 132 -4.27 20.44 19.23
N ASN A 133 -3.23 20.02 18.50
CA ASN A 133 -2.05 19.34 19.04
C ASN A 133 -0.76 20.19 18.91
N ALA A 134 -0.91 21.52 18.81
CA ALA A 134 0.23 22.41 18.70
C ALA A 134 1.12 22.44 19.97
N PRO A 135 2.46 22.60 19.84
CA PRO A 135 3.19 22.66 18.58
C PRO A 135 3.37 21.26 17.99
N TRP A 136 2.79 21.04 16.80
CA TRP A 136 3.00 19.83 16.03
C TRP A 136 4.27 20.03 15.18
N PRO A 137 5.22 19.08 15.16
CA PRO A 137 6.36 19.17 14.26
C PRO A 137 5.89 19.13 12.81
N ILE A 138 6.12 20.22 12.08
CA ILE A 138 5.91 20.28 10.63
C ILE A 138 7.21 19.89 9.95
N ASN A 139 7.10 19.02 8.95
CA ASN A 139 8.21 18.73 8.06
C ASN A 139 8.13 19.70 6.89
N GLU A 140 8.96 20.75 6.87
CA GLU A 140 8.95 21.80 5.82
C GLU A 140 9.50 21.33 4.46
N ASP A 141 10.13 20.15 4.43
CA ASP A 141 10.47 19.46 3.18
C ASP A 141 9.23 18.79 2.54
N CYS A 142 8.10 18.91 3.25
CA CYS A 142 6.72 18.68 2.87
C CYS A 142 5.89 19.92 3.31
#